data_AF-A0A7C9DFI0-F1
#
_entry.id   AF-A0A7C9DFI0-F1
#
_cell.length_a   1.000
_cell.length_b   1.000
_cell.length_c   1.000
_cell.angle_alpha   90.00
_cell.angle_beta   90.00
_cell.angle_gamma   90.00
#
_symmetry.space_group_name_H-M   'P 1'
#
loop_
_entity.id
_entity.type
_entity.pdbx_description
1 polymer ?
#
loop_
_entity_poly.entity_id
_entity_poly.type
_entity_poly.pdbx_seq_one_letter_code
_entity_poly.pdbx_strand_id
1 'polypeptide(L)'
;FLGVQSDKETAKLSDLKNLNNLRGSLEIVFISEINDPIHEAKEANLGSKRGLKELKIRRCWGELGSENSEALLEALKPHPNLKKLTISSYDGERLPNWAQM
;
A
#
# COMPACT_ATOMS: atom_id res chain seq x y z
N PHE A 1 7.66 -34.34 2.26
CA PHE A 1 7.79 -32.87 2.29
C PHE A 1 6.56 -32.31 3.00
N LEU A 2 6.67 -32.06 4.30
CA LEU A 2 5.60 -31.42 5.06
C LEU A 2 5.75 -29.92 4.83
N GLY A 3 4.77 -29.33 4.15
CA GLY A 3 4.72 -27.90 3.91
C GLY A 3 4.70 -27.19 5.25
N VAL A 4 5.68 -26.31 5.47
CA VAL A 4 5.64 -25.37 6.58
C VAL A 4 4.45 -24.46 6.29
N GLN A 5 3.34 -24.71 6.97
CA GLN A 5 2.25 -23.75 7.06
C GLN A 5 2.83 -22.58 7.85
N SER A 6 3.37 -21.60 7.13
CA SER A 6 3.74 -20.33 7.75
C SER A 6 2.44 -19.75 8.26
N ASP A 7 2.29 -19.64 9.58
CA ASP A 7 1.28 -18.79 10.21
C ASP A 7 1.55 -17.36 9.71
N LYS A 8 0.96 -17.01 8.56
CA LYS A 8 0.96 -15.64 8.08
C LYS A 8 -0.07 -14.92 8.92
N GLU A 9 0.40 -14.31 10.01
CA GLU A 9 -0.34 -13.24 10.65
C GLU A 9 -0.65 -12.19 9.57
N THR A 10 -1.93 -12.12 9.18
CA THR A 10 -2.40 -11.12 8.23
C THR A 10 -2.62 -9.83 8.99
N ALA A 11 -1.70 -8.88 8.84
CA ALA A 11 -1.88 -7.53 9.35
C ALA A 11 -2.89 -6.77 8.48
N LYS A 12 -3.69 -5.92 9.12
CA LYS A 12 -4.52 -4.95 8.41
C LYS A 12 -3.68 -3.75 8.01
N LEU A 13 -4.09 -3.08 6.94
CA LEU A 13 -3.35 -1.91 6.50
C LEU A 13 -3.49 -0.74 7.51
N SER A 14 -4.62 -0.69 8.22
CA SER A 14 -4.86 0.24 9.33
C SER A 14 -3.93 0.04 10.54
N ASP A 15 -3.27 -1.12 10.69
CA ASP A 15 -2.29 -1.33 11.76
C ASP A 15 -1.08 -0.37 11.62
N LEU A 16 -0.87 0.19 10.43
CA LEU A 16 0.17 1.20 10.16
C LEU A 16 -0.17 2.59 10.73
N LYS A 17 -1.41 2.84 11.18
CA LYS A 17 -1.92 4.17 11.54
C LYS A 17 -1.00 4.96 12.47
N ASN A 18 -0.49 4.29 13.51
CA ASN A 18 0.30 4.93 14.57
C ASN A 18 1.81 4.69 14.42
N LEU A 19 2.25 4.00 13.37
CA LEU A 19 3.67 3.68 13.12
C LEU A 19 4.40 4.85 12.43
N ASN A 20 4.28 6.06 12.99
CA ASN A 20 4.80 7.30 12.39
C ASN A 20 6.34 7.36 12.39
N ASN A 21 6.98 6.58 13.25
CA ASN A 21 8.43 6.46 13.34
C ASN A 21 9.01 5.44 12.33
N LEU A 22 8.22 4.89 11.40
CA LEU A 22 8.75 4.03 10.35
C LEU A 22 9.76 4.77 9.49
N ARG A 23 10.88 4.10 9.19
CA ARG A 23 12.00 4.63 8.41
C ARG A 23 12.45 3.63 7.37
N GLY A 24 13.15 4.11 6.34
CA GLY A 24 13.74 3.24 5.32
C GLY A 24 12.71 2.76 4.31
N SER A 25 12.52 1.45 4.18
CA SER A 25 11.65 0.83 3.17
C SER A 25 10.44 0.15 3.81
N LEU A 26 9.27 0.32 3.20
CA LEU A 26 8.03 -0.40 3.52
C LEU A 26 7.52 -1.11 2.28
N GLU A 27 7.18 -2.40 2.41
CA GLU A 27 6.49 -3.16 1.36
C GLU A 27 5.10 -3.56 1.87
N ILE A 28 4.07 -3.21 1.09
CA ILE A 28 2.67 -3.56 1.32
C ILE A 28 2.28 -4.56 0.24
N VAL A 29 1.90 -5.77 0.66
CA VAL A 29 1.49 -6.85 -0.25
C VAL A 29 0.03 -7.19 0.01
N PHE A 30 -0.84 -6.85 -0.94
CA PHE A 30 -2.23 -7.26 -0.93
C PHE A 30 -2.32 -8.71 -1.40
N ILE A 31 -2.54 -9.63 -0.44
CA ILE A 31 -2.63 -11.08 -0.69
C ILE A 31 -4.07 -11.58 -0.89
N SER A 32 -5.06 -10.79 -0.50
CA SER A 32 -6.50 -11.09 -0.66
C SER A 32 -7.29 -9.79 -0.82
N GLU A 33 -8.56 -9.94 -1.23
CA GLU A 33 -9.51 -8.84 -1.25
C GLU A 33 -9.69 -8.21 0.13
N ILE A 34 -9.83 -6.89 0.14
CA ILE A 34 -10.08 -6.10 1.35
C ILE A 34 -11.51 -5.58 1.23
N ASN A 35 -12.26 -5.64 2.32
CA ASN A 35 -13.66 -5.18 2.33
C ASN A 35 -13.79 -3.66 2.06
N ASP A 36 -12.92 -2.85 2.66
CA ASP A 36 -12.87 -1.39 2.44
C ASP A 36 -11.42 -0.92 2.25
N PRO A 37 -10.83 -1.17 1.06
CA PRO A 37 -9.42 -0.90 0.80
C PRO A 37 -9.09 0.60 0.89
N ILE A 38 -10.04 1.46 0.52
CA ILE A 38 -9.85 2.92 0.50
C ILE A 38 -9.82 3.46 1.94
N HIS A 39 -10.75 3.04 2.79
CA HIS A 39 -10.74 3.45 4.20
C HIS A 39 -9.49 2.94 4.90
N GLU A 40 -9.13 1.66 4.72
CA GLU A 40 -7.91 1.11 5.31
C GLU A 40 -6.64 1.83 4.83
N ALA A 41 -6.56 2.22 3.56
CA ALA A 41 -5.44 2.99 3.02
C ALA A 41 -5.33 4.39 3.64
N LYS A 42 -6.46 5.07 3.85
CA LYS A 42 -6.48 6.36 4.55
C LYS A 42 -6.02 6.21 6.00
N GLU A 43 -6.53 5.21 6.69
CA GLU A 43 -6.16 4.90 8.09
C GLU A 43 -4.68 4.52 8.22
N ALA A 44 -4.10 3.91 7.20
CA ALA A 44 -2.68 3.62 7.14
C ALA A 44 -1.82 4.87 7.31
N ASN A 45 -2.31 6.07 6.96
CA ASN A 45 -1.65 7.36 7.16
C ASN A 45 -0.18 7.36 6.73
N LEU A 46 0.09 6.94 5.48
CA LEU A 46 1.44 6.93 4.91
C LEU A 46 2.03 8.35 4.81
N GLY A 47 1.16 9.35 4.68
CA GLY A 47 1.50 10.77 4.71
C GLY A 47 2.20 11.22 6.00
N SER A 48 2.02 10.54 7.13
CA SER A 48 2.66 10.91 8.41
C SER A 48 4.03 10.25 8.64
N LYS A 49 4.43 9.30 7.80
CA LYS A 49 5.66 8.50 7.95
C LYS A 49 6.88 9.22 7.36
N ARG A 50 7.28 10.34 7.99
CA ARG A 50 8.35 11.24 7.50
C ARG A 50 9.70 10.55 7.24
N GLY A 51 9.97 9.49 7.99
CA GLY A 51 11.21 8.71 7.92
C GLY A 51 11.24 7.72 6.74
N LEU A 52 10.09 7.42 6.14
CA LEU A 52 9.97 6.47 5.04
C LEU A 52 10.61 7.06 3.77
N LYS A 53 11.44 6.26 3.10
CA LYS A 53 12.20 6.63 1.90
C LYS A 53 11.85 5.78 0.70
N GLU A 54 11.43 4.54 0.90
CA GLU A 54 10.99 3.65 -0.17
C GLU A 54 9.64 3.01 0.20
N LEU A 55 8.72 2.98 -0.77
CA LEU A 55 7.41 2.35 -0.64
C LEU A 55 7.22 1.39 -1.83
N LYS A 56 6.91 0.14 -1.53
CA LYS A 56 6.58 -0.89 -2.51
C LYS A 56 5.14 -1.33 -2.27
N ILE A 57 4.33 -1.31 -3.31
CA ILE A 57 2.95 -1.79 -3.29
C ILE A 57 2.84 -2.90 -4.32
N ARG A 58 2.39 -4.08 -3.87
CA ARG A 58 2.19 -5.25 -4.73
C ARG A 58 0.81 -5.84 -4.47
N ARG A 59 0.13 -6.23 -5.54
CA ARG A 59 -1.12 -6.99 -5.47
C ARG A 59 -0.92 -8.37 -6.08
N CYS A 60 -1.35 -9.40 -5.35
CA CYS A 60 -1.15 -10.81 -5.69
C CYS A 60 -2.46 -11.55 -6.03
N TRP A 61 -3.59 -10.85 -6.15
CA TRP A 61 -4.91 -11.44 -6.42
C TRP A 61 -5.70 -10.56 -7.40
N GLY A 62 -6.47 -11.22 -8.28
CA GLY A 62 -7.55 -10.64 -9.11
C GLY A 62 -7.17 -9.42 -9.96
N GLU A 63 -8.18 -8.72 -10.45
CA GLU A 63 -8.14 -7.30 -10.85
C GLU A 63 -8.98 -6.53 -9.83
N LEU A 64 -8.55 -5.31 -9.47
CA LEU A 64 -9.33 -4.44 -8.57
C LEU A 64 -10.29 -3.56 -9.39
N GLY A 65 -9.97 -3.37 -10.68
CA GLY A 65 -10.63 -2.45 -11.58
C GLY A 65 -9.95 -1.08 -11.58
N SER A 66 -9.91 -0.45 -12.74
CA SER A 66 -9.14 0.78 -12.98
C SER A 66 -9.46 1.89 -11.96
N GLU A 67 -10.74 2.24 -11.80
CA GLU A 67 -11.18 3.30 -10.89
C GLU A 67 -10.83 3.01 -9.43
N ASN A 68 -10.98 1.76 -8.98
CA ASN A 68 -10.68 1.36 -7.62
C ASN A 68 -9.16 1.37 -7.35
N SER A 69 -8.36 0.95 -8.34
CA SER A 69 -6.90 1.01 -8.23
C SER A 69 -6.39 2.45 -8.18
N GLU A 70 -6.95 3.33 -9.00
CA GLU A 70 -6.66 4.77 -8.93
C GLU A 70 -7.03 5.34 -7.54
N ALA A 71 -8.24 5.05 -7.05
CA ALA A 71 -8.73 5.54 -5.77
C ALA A 71 -7.92 5.00 -4.57
N LEU A 72 -7.56 3.71 -4.59
CA LEU A 72 -6.72 3.09 -3.58
C LEU A 72 -5.34 3.75 -3.53
N LEU A 73 -4.73 3.97 -4.69
CA LEU A 73 -3.40 4.55 -4.77
C LEU A 73 -3.41 6.04 -4.40
N GLU A 74 -4.47 6.78 -4.71
CA GLU A 74 -4.68 8.15 -4.21
C GLU A 74 -4.78 8.18 -2.68
N ALA A 75 -5.50 7.22 -2.07
CA ALA A 75 -5.61 7.10 -0.61
C ALA A 75 -4.30 6.72 0.08
N LEU A 76 -3.43 5.95 -0.60
CA LEU A 76 -2.09 5.57 -0.14
C LEU A 76 -1.04 6.67 -0.26
N LYS A 77 -1.46 7.94 -0.47
CA LYS A 77 -0.55 9.09 -0.63
C LYS A 77 0.59 9.08 0.40
N PRO A 78 1.85 8.90 -0.04
CA PRO A 78 2.99 8.86 0.86
C PRO A 78 3.39 10.26 1.32
N HIS A 79 4.24 10.35 2.35
CA HIS A 79 4.88 11.63 2.69
C HIS A 79 5.76 12.11 1.51
N PRO A 80 5.82 13.42 1.21
CA PRO A 80 6.67 13.99 0.15
C PRO A 80 8.19 13.72 0.25
N ASN A 81 8.64 13.06 1.34
CA ASN A 81 10.05 12.71 1.56
C ASN A 81 10.41 11.36 0.94
N LEU A 82 9.43 10.67 0.35
CA LEU A 82 9.61 9.41 -0.33
C LEU A 82 10.54 9.62 -1.53
N LYS A 83 11.58 8.79 -1.63
CA LYS A 83 12.58 8.85 -2.70
C LYS A 83 12.31 7.85 -3.81
N LYS A 84 11.63 6.75 -3.48
CA LYS A 84 11.36 5.66 -4.40
C LYS A 84 9.99 5.05 -4.15
N LEU A 85 9.26 4.88 -5.23
CA LEU A 85 7.98 4.21 -5.28
C LEU A 85 8.08 3.05 -6.26
N THR A 86 7.51 1.91 -5.91
CA THR A 86 7.36 0.78 -6.82
C THR A 86 5.95 0.24 -6.68
N ILE A 87 5.26 0.10 -7.80
CA ILE A 87 3.91 -0.43 -7.87
C ILE A 87 3.93 -1.61 -8.82
N SER A 88 3.35 -2.73 -8.40
CA SER A 88 3.24 -3.95 -9.20
C SER A 88 1.80 -4.40 -9.24
N SER A 89 1.36 -4.87 -10.41
CA SER A 89 -0.04 -5.26 -10.68
C SER A 89 -1.02 -4.08 -10.54
N TYR A 90 -0.60 -2.90 -11.02
CA TYR A 90 -1.47 -1.72 -11.15
C TYR A 90 -2.27 -1.82 -12.45
N ASP A 91 -3.60 -1.81 -12.31
CA ASP A 91 -4.60 -1.91 -13.38
C ASP A 91 -5.37 -0.60 -13.56
N GLY A 92 -4.93 0.50 -12.94
CA GLY A 92 -5.45 1.85 -13.19
C GLY A 92 -4.91 2.46 -14.49
N GLU A 93 -5.73 3.27 -15.15
CA GLU A 93 -5.35 3.94 -16.40
C GLU A 93 -4.56 5.23 -16.15
N ARG A 94 -4.84 5.90 -15.02
CA ARG A 94 -4.23 7.17 -14.63
C ARG A 94 -3.36 6.99 -13.41
N LEU A 95 -2.29 7.77 -13.31
CA LEU A 95 -1.53 7.89 -12.07
C LEU A 95 -2.31 8.75 -11.06
N PRO A 96 -2.12 8.55 -9.75
CA PRO A 96 -2.74 9.40 -8.73
C PRO A 96 -2.20 10.83 -8.83
N ASN A 97 -2.98 11.82 -8.38
CA ASN A 97 -2.65 13.24 -8.53
C ASN A 97 -1.30 13.60 -7.91
N TRP A 98 -0.96 12.93 -6.80
CA TRP A 98 0.30 13.16 -6.11
C TRP A 98 1.53 12.62 -6.85
N ALA A 99 1.36 11.80 -7.89
CA ALA A 99 2.44 11.24 -8.72
C ALA A 99 2.53 11.87 -10.12
N GLN A 100 1.61 12.77 -10.49
CA GLN A 100 1.56 13.42 -11.81
C GLN A 100 2.46 14.67 -11.91
N MET A 101 3.53 14.75 -11.13
CA MET A 101 4.42 15.93 -11.07
C MET A 101 5.60 15.83 -12.03
#